data_AF-A0A355UJK9-F1
#
_entry.id   AF-A0A355UJK9-F1
#
_cell.length_a   1.000
_cell.length_b   1.000
_cell.length_c   1.000
_cell.angle_alpha   90.00
_cell.angle_beta   90.00
_cell.angle_gamma   90.00
#
_symmetry.space_group_name_H-M   'P 1'
#
loop_
_entity.id
_entity.type
_entity.pdbx_description
1 polymer ?
#
loop_
_entity_poly.entity_id
_entity_poly.type
_entity_poly.pdbx_seq_one_letter_code
_entity_poly.pdbx_strand_id
1 'polypeptide(L)'
;MQFMKSSILKFKHYSYAVAIIASLSILLFSSCEEMERHYPSKILMLKVDYLTNSFEGGKELLFSQSSETFTIATQYDPPGDFGNIKLIYEELNKVIFDGDIIWMGLGHINYPQNILPASDFDHVLTCDYYIPRGGFENVFNPQNTDY
;
A
#
# COMPACT_ATOMS: atom_id res chain seq x y z
N MET A 1 -42.08 52.85 21.86
CA MET A 1 -41.86 51.43 21.46
C MET A 1 -40.89 51.30 20.27
N GLN A 2 -39.78 52.05 20.24
CA GLN A 2 -38.76 51.99 19.17
C GLN A 2 -37.39 51.54 19.72
N PHE A 3 -37.04 51.99 20.94
CA PHE A 3 -35.84 51.58 21.67
C PHE A 3 -35.72 50.06 21.88
N MET A 4 -36.83 49.39 22.19
CA MET A 4 -36.85 47.95 22.47
C MET A 4 -36.60 47.08 21.23
N LYS A 5 -36.89 47.58 20.00
CA LYS A 5 -36.60 46.84 18.75
C LYS A 5 -35.11 46.89 18.40
N SER A 6 -34.43 47.99 18.72
CA SER A 6 -32.99 48.18 18.41
C SER A 6 -32.10 47.29 19.27
N SER A 7 -32.41 47.12 20.56
CA SER A 7 -31.66 46.25 21.47
C SER A 7 -31.77 44.77 21.10
N ILE A 8 -32.98 44.33 20.71
CA ILE A 8 -33.23 42.94 20.28
C ILE A 8 -32.48 42.62 18.98
N LEU A 9 -32.36 43.58 18.06
CA LEU A 9 -31.64 43.39 16.80
C LEU A 9 -30.13 43.25 17.02
N LYS A 10 -29.54 44.07 17.90
CA LYS A 10 -28.12 43.95 18.29
C LYS A 10 -27.81 42.63 19.00
N PHE A 11 -28.72 42.16 19.85
CA PHE A 11 -28.60 40.87 20.53
C PHE A 11 -28.64 39.70 19.54
N LYS A 12 -29.51 39.76 18.52
CA LYS A 12 -29.53 38.76 17.43
C LYS A 12 -28.22 38.74 16.65
N HIS A 13 -27.70 39.90 16.24
CA HIS A 13 -26.41 39.97 15.52
C HIS A 13 -25.24 39.43 16.35
N TYR A 14 -25.20 39.71 17.66
CA TYR A 14 -24.19 39.16 18.56
C TYR A 14 -24.31 37.63 18.69
N SER A 15 -25.54 37.11 18.81
CA SER A 15 -25.80 35.67 18.86
C SER A 15 -25.35 34.94 17.57
N TYR A 16 -25.63 35.52 16.39
CA TYR A 16 -25.15 34.97 15.12
C TYR A 16 -23.61 35.02 15.01
N ALA A 17 -22.97 36.09 15.46
CA ALA A 17 -21.52 36.19 15.45
C ALA A 17 -20.86 35.13 16.35
N VAL A 18 -21.42 34.88 17.54
CA VAL A 18 -20.95 33.82 18.46
C VAL A 18 -21.13 32.44 17.82
N ALA A 19 -22.27 32.18 17.17
CA ALA A 19 -22.51 30.91 16.50
C ALA A 19 -21.55 30.65 15.33
N ILE A 20 -21.20 31.68 14.55
CA ILE A 20 -20.24 31.58 13.44
C ILE A 20 -18.82 31.34 13.96
N ILE A 21 -18.41 32.03 15.03
CA ILE A 21 -17.09 31.83 15.63
C ILE A 21 -16.98 30.43 16.23
N ALA A 22 -18.05 29.93 16.89
CA ALA A 22 -18.09 28.58 17.43
C ALA A 22 -18.02 27.53 16.31
N SER A 23 -18.74 27.71 15.20
CA SER A 23 -18.69 26.78 14.07
C SER A 23 -17.32 26.78 13.37
N LEU A 24 -16.70 27.96 13.20
CA LEU A 24 -15.37 28.08 12.62
C LEU A 24 -14.30 27.45 13.53
N SER A 25 -14.45 27.57 14.86
CA SER A 25 -13.57 26.92 15.83
C SER A 25 -13.69 25.39 15.76
N ILE A 26 -14.92 24.86 15.67
CA ILE A 26 -15.16 23.42 15.51
C ILE A 26 -14.56 22.88 14.20
N LEU A 27 -14.61 23.66 13.12
CA LEU A 27 -13.98 23.31 11.84
C LEU A 27 -12.45 23.31 11.92
N LEU A 28 -11.84 24.19 12.73
CA LEU A 28 -10.38 24.23 12.95
C LEU A 28 -9.88 23.07 13.82
N PHE A 29 -10.66 22.57 14.77
CA PHE A 29 -10.29 21.39 15.58
C PHE A 29 -10.50 20.06 14.86
N SER A 30 -11.23 20.05 13.73
CA SER A 30 -11.38 18.88 12.87
C SER A 30 -10.28 18.76 11.81
N SER A 31 -9.20 19.54 11.95
CA SER A 31 -7.93 19.30 11.25
C SER A 31 -7.46 17.89 11.62
N CYS A 32 -7.70 16.98 10.70
CA CYS A 32 -7.47 15.55 10.80
C CYS A 32 -6.06 15.30 11.36
N GLU A 33 -5.98 14.80 12.60
CA GLU A 33 -4.77 14.14 13.05
C GLU A 33 -4.71 12.83 12.23
N GLU A 34 -3.86 12.80 11.20
CA GLU A 34 -3.55 11.55 10.53
C GLU A 34 -2.91 10.65 11.59
N MET A 35 -3.72 9.74 12.14
CA MET A 35 -3.26 8.73 13.07
C MET A 35 -2.28 7.85 12.30
N GLU A 36 -0.99 8.18 12.39
CA GLU A 36 0.10 7.47 11.75
C GLU A 36 0.07 6.04 12.27
N ARG A 37 -0.51 5.12 11.48
CA ARG A 37 -0.56 3.71 11.86
C ARG A 37 0.87 3.20 11.81
N HIS A 38 1.43 2.96 12.99
CA HIS A 38 2.74 2.35 13.11
C HIS A 38 2.68 0.90 12.61
N TYR A 39 3.39 0.63 11.52
CA TYR A 39 3.55 -0.70 10.96
C TYR A 39 4.96 -1.20 11.26
N PRO A 40 5.13 -2.13 12.24
CA PRO A 40 6.45 -2.59 12.64
C PRO A 40 7.16 -3.41 11.56
N SER A 41 6.44 -3.95 10.58
CA SER A 41 6.99 -4.72 9.47
C SER A 41 6.43 -4.23 8.14
N LYS A 42 7.30 -4.17 7.13
CA LYS A 42 6.95 -3.76 5.78
C LYS A 42 7.64 -4.63 4.75
N ILE A 43 6.97 -4.91 3.65
CA ILE A 43 7.54 -5.62 2.48
C ILE A 43 7.31 -4.77 1.25
N LEU A 44 8.33 -4.63 0.43
CA LEU A 44 8.24 -3.95 -0.85
C LEU A 44 8.25 -4.99 -1.97
N MET A 45 7.17 -5.05 -2.75
CA MET A 45 7.10 -5.81 -3.99
C MET A 45 7.43 -4.89 -5.16
N LEU A 46 8.38 -5.30 -6.00
CA LEU A 46 8.77 -4.57 -7.21
C LEU A 46 8.40 -5.38 -8.45
N LYS A 47 7.81 -4.71 -9.44
CA LYS A 47 7.54 -5.23 -10.77
C LYS A 47 8.57 -4.65 -11.73
N VAL A 48 9.28 -5.53 -12.42
CA VAL A 48 10.30 -5.18 -13.40
C VAL A 48 10.04 -5.92 -14.70
N ASP A 49 10.35 -5.28 -15.82
CA ASP A 49 10.37 -5.94 -17.11
C ASP A 49 11.55 -6.92 -17.17
N TYR A 50 11.28 -8.18 -17.50
CA TYR A 50 12.28 -9.24 -17.45
C TYR A 50 13.41 -9.07 -18.48
N LEU A 51 13.12 -8.48 -19.65
CA LEU A 51 14.08 -8.37 -20.76
C LEU A 51 14.98 -7.14 -20.62
N THR A 52 14.42 -6.03 -20.16
CA THR A 52 15.07 -4.72 -20.07
C THR A 52 15.49 -4.37 -18.65
N ASN A 53 15.00 -5.09 -17.64
CA ASN A 53 15.11 -4.76 -16.22
C ASN A 53 14.53 -3.38 -15.86
N SER A 54 13.65 -2.84 -16.71
CA SER A 54 13.00 -1.56 -16.45
C SER A 54 12.05 -1.71 -15.26
N PHE A 55 12.13 -0.79 -14.30
CA PHE A 55 11.17 -0.71 -13.21
C PHE A 55 9.81 -0.28 -13.76
N GLU A 56 8.77 -1.08 -13.53
CA GLU A 56 7.42 -0.83 -14.05
C GLU A 56 6.46 -0.36 -12.96
N GLY A 57 6.73 -0.71 -11.70
CA GLY A 57 5.89 -0.32 -10.57
C GLY A 57 6.11 -1.18 -9.34
N GLY A 58 5.40 -0.88 -8.26
CA GLY A 58 5.59 -1.60 -7.00
C GLY A 58 4.44 -1.45 -6.02
N LYS A 59 4.54 -2.18 -4.91
CA LYS A 59 3.60 -2.13 -3.81
C LYS A 59 4.31 -2.26 -2.48
N GLU A 60 4.08 -1.31 -1.57
CA GLU A 60 4.41 -1.46 -0.16
C GLU A 60 3.28 -2.21 0.56
N LEU A 61 3.62 -3.30 1.21
CA LEU A 61 2.73 -4.11 2.06
C LEU A 61 3.07 -3.80 3.51
N LEU A 62 2.06 -3.37 4.25
CA LEU A 62 2.19 -2.89 5.62
C LEU A 62 1.56 -3.88 6.59
N PHE A 63 2.34 -4.35 7.56
CA PHE A 63 1.89 -5.34 8.54
C PHE A 63 1.91 -4.73 9.94
N SER A 64 0.80 -4.90 10.67
CA SER A 64 0.68 -4.46 12.07
C SER A 64 1.38 -5.40 13.06
N GLN A 65 1.84 -6.56 12.58
CA GLN A 65 2.52 -7.59 13.34
C GLN A 65 4.02 -7.53 13.04
N SER A 66 4.84 -7.64 14.09
CA SER A 66 6.29 -7.79 13.94
C SER A 66 6.68 -9.26 13.84
N SER A 67 7.83 -9.51 13.24
CA SER A 67 8.53 -10.80 13.28
C SER A 67 10.03 -10.53 13.37
N GLU A 68 10.76 -11.39 14.06
CA GLU A 68 12.23 -11.33 14.14
C GLU A 68 12.89 -11.96 12.90
N THR A 69 12.16 -12.81 12.19
CA THR A 69 12.62 -13.52 10.99
C THR A 69 11.70 -13.23 9.81
N PHE A 70 12.22 -13.47 8.61
CA PHE A 70 11.49 -13.30 7.36
C PHE A 70 11.70 -14.53 6.48
N THR A 71 10.66 -15.37 6.39
CA THR A 71 10.66 -16.59 5.59
C THR A 71 9.53 -16.55 4.58
N ILE A 72 9.85 -16.89 3.33
CA ILE A 72 8.88 -16.95 2.24
C ILE A 72 8.58 -18.41 1.93
N ALA A 73 7.33 -18.82 2.17
CA ALA A 73 6.78 -20.05 1.63
C ALA A 73 6.29 -19.82 0.20
N THR A 74 6.59 -20.77 -0.68
CA THR A 74 6.10 -20.79 -2.06
C THR A 74 5.06 -21.90 -2.22
N GLN A 75 3.86 -21.54 -2.64
CA GLN A 75 2.88 -22.48 -3.19
C GLN A 75 2.91 -22.36 -4.71
N TYR A 76 3.23 -23.45 -5.38
CA TYR A 76 3.34 -23.52 -6.83
C TYR A 76 2.36 -24.55 -7.36
N ASP A 77 1.38 -24.09 -8.11
CA ASP A 77 0.46 -24.94 -8.87
C ASP A 77 0.94 -24.95 -10.33
N PRO A 78 1.48 -26.07 -10.82
CA PRO A 78 2.12 -26.10 -12.13
C PRO A 78 1.12 -25.89 -13.27
N PRO A 79 1.49 -25.14 -14.32
CA PRO A 79 0.63 -24.93 -15.46
C PRO A 79 0.58 -26.19 -16.35
N GLY A 80 -0.64 -26.67 -16.62
CA GLY A 80 -0.93 -27.35 -17.90
C GLY A 80 -1.16 -26.27 -18.95
N ASP A 81 -2.36 -25.71 -19.00
CA ASP A 81 -2.63 -24.42 -19.67
C ASP A 81 -2.64 -23.25 -18.67
N PHE A 82 -3.02 -23.55 -17.42
CA PHE A 82 -3.18 -22.59 -16.31
C PHE A 82 -2.54 -23.16 -15.05
N GLY A 83 -1.84 -22.31 -14.32
CA GLY A 83 -1.25 -22.56 -13.02
C GLY A 83 -1.18 -21.27 -12.21
N ASN A 84 -0.53 -21.32 -11.05
CA ASN A 84 -0.43 -20.17 -10.16
C ASN A 84 0.82 -20.27 -9.28
N ILE A 85 1.37 -19.12 -8.91
CA ILE A 85 2.37 -19.02 -7.85
C ILE A 85 1.90 -18.07 -6.77
N LYS A 86 2.04 -18.51 -5.52
CA LYS A 86 1.70 -17.74 -4.33
C LYS A 86 2.84 -17.73 -3.34
N LEU A 87 3.21 -16.54 -2.90
CA LEU A 87 4.25 -16.32 -1.90
C LEU A 87 3.59 -15.90 -0.58
N ILE A 88 4.02 -16.53 0.50
CA ILE A 88 3.45 -16.35 1.84
C ILE A 88 4.58 -15.96 2.78
N TYR A 89 4.42 -14.84 3.47
CA TYR A 89 5.23 -14.52 4.64
C TYR A 89 4.81 -15.46 5.77
N GLU A 90 5.63 -16.49 6.04
CA GLU A 90 5.28 -17.61 6.92
C GLU A 90 4.99 -17.14 8.34
N GLU A 91 5.85 -16.29 8.90
CA GLU A 91 5.76 -15.87 10.30
C GLU A 91 4.47 -15.11 10.61
N LEU A 92 3.92 -14.39 9.62
CA LEU A 92 2.66 -13.67 9.75
C LEU A 92 1.47 -14.44 9.14
N ASN A 93 1.73 -15.55 8.47
CA ASN A 93 0.78 -16.28 7.63
C ASN A 93 -0.01 -15.33 6.70
N LYS A 94 0.71 -14.49 5.96
CA LYS A 94 0.14 -13.51 5.04
C LYS A 94 0.62 -13.75 3.62
N VAL A 95 -0.32 -13.76 2.67
CA VAL A 95 0.01 -13.72 1.24
C VAL A 95 0.66 -12.38 0.93
N ILE A 96 1.80 -12.43 0.26
CA ILE A 96 2.56 -11.26 -0.19
C ILE A 96 2.59 -11.16 -1.71
N PHE A 97 2.32 -12.26 -2.41
CA PHE A 97 2.13 -12.32 -3.86
C PHE A 97 1.21 -13.50 -4.22
N ASP A 98 0.35 -13.30 -5.20
CA ASP A 98 -0.48 -14.34 -5.83
C ASP A 98 -0.63 -13.96 -7.31
N GLY A 99 -0.17 -14.82 -8.22
CA GLY A 99 -0.19 -14.53 -9.65
C GLY A 99 -0.37 -15.77 -10.52
N ASP A 100 -1.12 -15.60 -11.60
CA ASP A 100 -1.40 -16.67 -12.56
C ASP A 100 -0.17 -16.98 -13.41
N ILE A 101 -0.08 -18.24 -13.80
CA ILE A 101 0.81 -18.74 -14.84
C ILE A 101 -0.09 -19.21 -15.98
N ILE A 102 -0.03 -18.55 -17.14
CA ILE A 102 -0.83 -18.92 -18.30
C ILE A 102 0.11 -19.27 -19.44
N TRP A 103 0.01 -20.50 -19.97
CA TRP A 103 0.78 -20.91 -21.14
C TRP A 103 0.37 -20.04 -22.34
N MET A 104 1.35 -19.43 -23.03
CA MET A 104 1.11 -18.59 -24.22
C MET A 104 0.04 -17.50 -23.99
N GLY A 105 -0.02 -16.97 -22.78
CA GLY A 105 -0.97 -15.94 -22.40
C GLY A 105 -0.38 -14.95 -21.41
N LEU A 106 -1.15 -13.90 -21.14
CA LEU A 106 -0.84 -12.95 -20.08
C LEU A 106 -1.59 -13.37 -18.83
N GLY A 107 -0.84 -13.79 -17.81
CA GLY A 107 -1.38 -14.03 -16.47
C GLY A 107 -1.73 -12.73 -15.74
N HIS A 108 -2.49 -12.84 -14.66
CA HIS A 108 -2.84 -11.71 -13.81
C HIS A 108 -2.12 -11.79 -12.47
N ILE A 109 -1.79 -10.62 -11.90
CA ILE A 109 -1.41 -10.52 -10.49
C ILE A 109 -2.71 -10.39 -9.69
N ASN A 110 -3.10 -11.47 -9.00
CA ASN A 110 -4.28 -11.52 -8.15
C ASN A 110 -4.05 -10.80 -6.80
N TYR A 111 -2.82 -10.80 -6.31
CA TYR A 111 -2.40 -10.01 -5.16
C TYR A 111 -0.91 -9.65 -5.27
N PRO A 112 -0.52 -8.42 -4.87
CA PRO A 112 -1.35 -7.34 -4.35
C PRO A 112 -2.07 -6.55 -5.44
N GLN A 113 -3.21 -5.97 -5.05
CA GLN A 113 -3.97 -5.05 -5.88
C GLN A 113 -3.42 -3.62 -5.78
N ASN A 114 -3.73 -2.80 -6.78
CA ASN A 114 -3.32 -1.39 -6.85
C ASN A 114 -1.80 -1.22 -6.76
N ILE A 115 -1.07 -1.91 -7.65
CA ILE A 115 0.36 -1.70 -7.87
C ILE A 115 0.52 -0.29 -8.44
N LEU A 116 1.33 0.53 -7.78
CA LEU A 116 1.61 1.88 -8.23
C LEU A 116 2.56 1.83 -9.44
N PRO A 117 2.36 2.65 -10.47
CA PRO A 117 3.29 2.72 -11.59
C PRO A 117 4.63 3.29 -11.14
N ALA A 118 5.70 2.99 -11.89
CA ALA A 118 7.05 3.48 -11.57
C ALA A 118 7.15 5.01 -11.40
N SER A 119 6.29 5.78 -12.10
CA SER A 119 6.23 7.25 -11.99
C SER A 119 5.83 7.77 -10.62
N ASP A 120 5.19 6.94 -9.80
CA ASP A 120 4.71 7.34 -8.47
C ASP A 120 5.78 7.12 -7.39
N PHE A 121 6.95 6.61 -7.78
CA PHE A 121 8.09 6.43 -6.89
C PHE A 121 9.16 7.48 -7.18
N ASP A 122 9.58 8.17 -6.12
CA ASP A 122 10.75 9.03 -6.19
C ASP A 122 11.99 8.20 -6.49
N HIS A 123 12.85 8.74 -7.35
CA HIS A 123 14.14 8.15 -7.69
C HIS A 123 15.24 9.12 -7.31
N VAL A 124 16.30 8.57 -6.72
CA VAL A 124 17.52 9.31 -6.40
C VAL A 124 18.72 8.54 -6.90
N LEU A 125 19.69 9.26 -7.47
CA LEU A 125 20.97 8.64 -7.80
C LEU A 125 21.66 8.30 -6.48
N THR A 126 21.92 7.02 -6.28
CA THR A 126 22.55 6.54 -5.07
C THR A 126 23.70 5.57 -5.34
N CYS A 127 24.67 5.57 -4.43
CA CYS A 127 25.77 4.61 -4.42
C CYS A 127 25.61 3.57 -3.30
N ASP A 128 24.49 3.59 -2.57
CA ASP A 128 24.18 2.67 -1.46
C ASP A 128 23.41 1.42 -1.92
N TYR A 129 23.76 0.87 -3.08
CA TYR A 129 23.09 -0.33 -3.59
C TYR A 129 23.37 -1.54 -2.67
N TYR A 130 22.30 -2.17 -2.21
CA TYR A 130 22.38 -3.40 -1.43
C TYR A 130 22.21 -4.60 -2.35
N ILE A 131 23.24 -5.42 -2.47
CA ILE A 131 23.18 -6.70 -3.19
C ILE A 131 22.82 -7.80 -2.19
N PRO A 132 21.76 -8.58 -2.42
CA PRO A 132 21.41 -9.71 -1.55
C PRO A 132 22.59 -10.68 -1.45
N ARG A 133 23.13 -10.88 -0.23
CA ARG A 133 24.23 -11.84 -0.01
C ARG A 133 23.84 -13.29 -0.33
N GLY A 134 22.54 -13.61 -0.21
CA GLY A 134 21.97 -14.91 -0.59
C GLY A 134 21.65 -15.05 -2.08
N GLY A 135 21.90 -14.01 -2.90
CA GLY A 135 21.53 -14.00 -4.31
C GLY A 135 20.03 -13.90 -4.54
N PHE A 136 19.60 -14.42 -5.68
CA PHE A 136 18.19 -14.48 -6.09
C PHE A 136 17.73 -15.93 -6.09
N GLU A 137 16.54 -16.18 -5.57
CA GLU A 137 15.91 -17.50 -5.60
C GLU A 137 14.92 -17.57 -6.76
N ASN A 138 15.04 -18.60 -7.59
CA ASN A 138 14.02 -18.88 -8.61
C ASN A 138 12.86 -19.64 -7.95
N VAL A 139 11.75 -18.93 -7.76
CA VAL A 139 10.52 -19.51 -7.20
C VAL A 139 9.61 -20.13 -8.27
N PHE A 140 9.95 -19.99 -9.55
CA PHE A 140 9.22 -20.59 -10.67
C PHE A 140 9.78 -21.98 -11.03
N ASN A 141 8.89 -22.95 -11.25
CA ASN A 141 9.23 -24.34 -11.53
C ASN A 141 10.32 -24.90 -10.59
N PRO A 142 10.09 -24.89 -9.26
CA PRO A 142 11.12 -25.23 -8.27
C PRO A 142 11.59 -26.69 -8.35
N GLN A 143 10.78 -27.58 -8.95
CA GLN A 143 11.13 -28.99 -9.16
C GLN A 143 11.81 -29.25 -10.51
N ASN A 144 12.00 -28.19 -11.32
CA ASN A 144 12.61 -28.25 -12.64
C ASN A 144 12.05 -29.39 -13.51
N THR A 145 10.73 -29.53 -13.50
CA THR A 145 10.01 -30.55 -14.28
C THR A 145 9.67 -30.00 -15.66
N ASP A 146 9.70 -30.88 -16.66
CA ASP A 146 9.22 -30.58 -18.00
C ASP A 146 7.69 -30.68 -18.02
N TYR A 147 7.02 -29.60 -18.40
CA TYR A 147 5.55 -29.50 -18.53
C TYR A 147 5.15 -29.35 -20.00
#